data_AF-A0A6S6XJ88-F1
#
_entry.id   AF-A0A6S6XJ88-F1
#
_cell.length_a   1.000
_cell.length_b   1.000
_cell.length_c   1.000
_cell.angle_alpha   90.00
_cell.angle_beta   90.00
_cell.angle_gamma   90.00
#
_symmetry.space_group_name_H-M   'P 1'
#
loop_
_entity.id
_entity.type
_entity.pdbx_description
1 polymer ?
#
loop_
_entity_poly.entity_id
_entity_poly.type
_entity_poly.pdbx_seq_one_letter_code
_entity_poly.pdbx_strand_id
1 'polypeptide(L)' 'MKKVTLTVDDYLYAFYQKVGENAGGIKAEQVMTDTLFKLAGELSLNAINEKSAEKGRAYKNIQNHH' A
#
# COMPACT_ATOMS: atom_id res chain seq x y z
N MET A 1 20.68 4.89 0.12
CA MET A 1 19.48 4.27 -0.50
C MET A 1 19.82 2.86 -0.97
N LYS A 2 18.83 1.96 -1.04
CA LYS A 2 18.98 0.61 -1.60
C LYS A 2 18.30 0.56 -2.97
N LYS A 3 18.83 -0.23 -3.91
CA LYS A 3 18.25 -0.47 -5.23
C LYS A 3 17.61 -1.86 -5.26
N VAL A 4 16.40 -1.94 -5.79
CA VAL A 4 15.67 -3.20 -6.00
C VAL A 4 15.37 -3.32 -7.50
N THR A 5 15.44 -4.53 -8.03
CA THR A 5 15.09 -4.85 -9.42
C THR A 5 13.94 -5.85 -9.40
N LEU A 6 12.91 -5.57 -10.21
CA LEU A 6 11.72 -6.40 -10.36
C LEU A 6 11.67 -6.89 -11.81
N THR A 7 11.42 -8.19 -11.98
CA THR A 7 11.06 -8.74 -13.30
C THR A 7 9.54 -8.70 -13.39
N VAL A 8 9.02 -8.13 -14.47
CA VAL A 8 7.59 -8.04 -14.74
C VAL A 8 7.34 -8.46 -16.17
N ASP A 9 6.18 -9.08 -16.42
CA ASP A 9 5.78 -9.45 -17.76
C ASP A 9 5.54 -8.19 -18.62
N ASP A 10 5.86 -8.28 -19.90
CA ASP A 10 5.78 -7.16 -20.84
C ASP A 10 4.39 -6.51 -20.87
N TYR A 11 3.33 -7.33 -20.79
CA TYR A 11 1.95 -6.82 -20.80
C TYR A 11 1.64 -5.98 -19.56
N LEU A 12 2.19 -6.35 -18.40
CA LEU A 12 1.98 -5.64 -17.15
C LEU A 12 2.76 -4.33 -17.15
N TYR A 13 3.99 -4.34 -17.68
CA TYR A 13 4.75 -3.12 -17.88
C TYR A 13 4.04 -2.15 -18.84
N ALA A 14 3.51 -2.65 -19.96
CA ALA A 14 2.75 -1.86 -20.92
C ALA A 14 1.49 -1.23 -20.30
N PHE A 15 0.80 -1.93 -19.41
CA PHE A 15 -0.30 -1.37 -18.63
C PHE A 15 0.14 -0.14 -17.82
N TYR A 16 1.22 -0.26 -17.03
CA TYR A 16 1.71 0.87 -16.23
C TYR A 16 2.27 2.01 -17.08
N GLN A 17 2.87 1.70 -18.22
CA GLN A 17 3.26 2.71 -19.20
C GLN A 17 2.04 3.50 -19.68
N LYS A 18 0.94 2.81 -20.04
CA LYS A 18 -0.25 3.49 -20.53
C LYS A 18 -0.90 4.39 -19.48
N VAL A 19 -0.89 3.96 -18.22
CA VAL A 19 -1.33 4.78 -17.09
C VAL A 19 -0.47 6.03 -16.97
N GLY A 20 0.85 5.89 -17.06
CA GLY A 20 1.80 7.00 -16.99
C GLY A 20 1.64 8.01 -18.13
N GLU A 21 1.45 7.54 -19.37
CA GLU A 21 1.11 8.38 -20.52
C GLU A 21 -0.13 9.24 -20.26
N ASN A 22 -1.20 8.63 -19.75
CA ASN A 22 -2.45 9.32 -19.44
C ASN A 22 -2.33 10.26 -18.22
N ALA A 23 -1.37 10.01 -17.33
CA ALA A 23 -1.10 10.82 -16.14
C ALA A 23 -0.11 11.98 -16.38
N GLY A 24 0.09 12.38 -17.65
CA GLY A 24 0.98 13.48 -18.02
C GLY A 24 2.39 13.04 -18.39
N GLY A 25 2.57 11.82 -18.89
CA GLY A 25 3.85 11.31 -19.36
C GLY A 25 4.78 10.82 -18.24
N ILE A 26 4.21 10.32 -17.15
CA ILE A 26 4.98 9.70 -16.06
C ILE A 26 5.54 8.36 -16.54
N LYS A 27 6.77 8.02 -16.14
CA LYS A 27 7.39 6.74 -16.50
C LYS A 27 6.73 5.57 -15.78
N ALA A 28 6.66 4.41 -16.44
CA ALA A 28 6.05 3.21 -15.89
C ALA A 28 6.65 2.81 -14.52
N GLU A 29 7.97 2.90 -14.36
CA GLU A 29 8.64 2.55 -13.10
C GLU A 29 8.23 3.48 -11.95
N GLN A 30 8.00 4.76 -12.24
CA GLN A 30 7.52 5.71 -11.24
C GLN A 30 6.05 5.41 -10.88
N VAL A 31 5.19 5.16 -11.88
CA VAL A 31 3.79 4.73 -11.63
C VAL A 31 3.76 3.48 -10.75
N MET A 32 4.59 2.47 -11.05
CA MET A 32 4.69 1.25 -10.26
C MET A 32 5.15 1.53 -8.84
N THR A 33 6.18 2.36 -8.68
CA THR A 33 6.73 2.75 -7.38
C THR A 33 5.67 3.44 -6.52
N ASP A 34 4.99 4.43 -7.09
CA ASP A 34 3.94 5.20 -6.39
C ASP A 34 2.76 4.30 -6.02
N THR A 35 2.36 3.40 -6.92
CA THR A 35 1.28 2.44 -6.68
C THR A 35 1.62 1.46 -5.56
N LEU A 36 2.84 0.90 -5.57
CA LEU A 36 3.32 0.00 -4.52
C LEU A 36 3.37 0.70 -3.15
N PHE A 37 3.89 1.92 -3.09
CA PHE A 37 3.94 2.67 -1.83
C PHE A 37 2.57 3.07 -1.33
N LYS A 38 1.66 3.49 -2.22
CA LYS A 38 0.28 3.80 -1.84
C LYS A 38 -0.41 2.56 -1.26
N LEU A 39 -0.31 1.42 -1.94
CA LEU A 39 -0.87 0.15 -1.45
C LEU A 39 -0.25 -0.25 -0.10
N ALA A 40 1.07 -0.18 0.04
CA ALA A 40 1.75 -0.50 1.29
C ALA A 40 1.30 0.42 2.43
N GLY A 41 1.09 1.70 2.15
CA GLY A 41 0.55 2.67 3.11
C GLY A 41 -0.87 2.33 3.55
N GLU A 42 -1.76 2.05 2.61
CA GLU A 42 -3.16 1.66 2.89
C GLU A 42 -3.24 0.38 3.72
N LEU A 43 -2.48 -0.66 3.35
CA LEU A 43 -2.40 -1.91 4.11
C LEU A 43 -1.84 -1.70 5.52
N SER A 44 -0.79 -0.89 5.64
CA SER A 44 -0.19 -0.58 6.95
C SER A 44 -1.16 0.17 7.86
N LEU A 45 -1.90 1.14 7.32
CA LEU A 45 -2.90 1.89 8.07
C LEU A 45 -4.04 0.99 8.54
N ASN A 46 -4.54 0.10 7.67
CA ASN A 46 -5.57 -0.86 8.03
C ASN A 46 -5.11 -1.77 9.18
N ALA A 47 -3.90 -2.31 9.11
CA ALA A 47 -3.34 -3.15 10.17
C ALA A 47 -3.19 -2.40 11.51
N ILE A 48 -2.80 -1.11 11.49
CA ILE A 48 -2.72 -0.27 12.69
C ILE A 48 -4.11 -0.05 13.30
N ASN A 49 -5.11 0.21 12.46
CA ASN A 49 -6.49 0.45 12.90
C ASN A 49 -7.10 -0.80 13.51
N GLU A 50 -6.91 -1.97 12.90
CA GLU A 50 -7.36 -3.27 13.44
C GLU A 50 -6.77 -3.52 14.83
N LYS A 51 -5.44 -3.39 14.96
CA LYS A 51 -4.74 -3.54 16.24
C LYS A 51 -5.22 -2.55 17.31
N SER A 52 -5.54 -1.32 16.91
CA SER A 52 -6.05 -0.29 17.83
C SER A 52 -7.48 -0.62 18.30
N ALA A 53 -8.32 -1.12 17.40
CA ALA A 53 -9.67 -1.57 17.72
C ALA A 53 -9.67 -2.80 18.65
N GLU A 54 -8.76 -3.75 18.45
CA GLU A 54 -8.56 -4.89 19.36
C GLU A 54 -8.19 -4.44 20.77
N LYS A 55 -7.24 -3.51 20.90
CA LYS A 55 -6.87 -2.93 22.21
C LYS A 55 -8.06 -2.24 22.86
N GLY A 56 -8.81 -1.42 22.13
CA GLY A 56 -10.00 -0.74 22.65
C GLY A 56 -11.06 -1.71 23.19
N ARG A 57 -11.26 -2.87 22.53
CA ARG A 57 -12.16 -3.94 23.00
C ARG A 57 -11.62 -4.61 24.27
N ALA A 58 -10.32 -4.90 24.31
CA ALA A 58 -9.67 -5.48 25.49
C ALA A 58 -9.81 -4.58 26.72
N TYR A 59 -9.60 -3.26 26.59
CA TYR A 59 -9.77 -2.31 27.69
C TYR A 59 -11.22 -2.23 28.21
N LYS A 60 -12.22 -2.21 27.31
CA LYS A 60 -13.64 -2.22 27.72
C LYS A 60 -14.03 -3.49 28.47
N ASN A 61 -13.49 -4.64 28.07
CA ASN A 61 -13.79 -5.91 28.74
C ASN A 61 -13.24 -5.96 30.18
N ILE A 62 -12.08 -5.34 30.43
CA ILE A 62 -11.49 -5.26 31.78
C ILE A 62 -12.31 -4.32 32.69
N GLN A 63 -12.84 -3.20 32.17
CA GLN A 63 -13.62 -2.26 32.97
C GLN A 63 -15.03 -2.76 33.33
N ASN A 64 -15.62 -3.64 32.53
CA ASN A 64 -16.95 -4.19 32.78
C ASN A 64 -16.98 -5.37 33.78
N HIS A 65 -15.83 -5.77 34.33
CA HIS A 65 -15.71 -6.89 35.30
C HIS A 65 -15.29 -6.39 36.70
N HIS A 66 -15.47 -5.10 36.99
CA HIS A 66 -15.27 -4.49 38.32
C HIS A 66 -16.60 -4.03 38.92
#